data_AF-A0A6L7LYD0-F1
#
_entry.id   AF-A0A6L7LYD0-F1
#
_cell.length_a   1.000
_cell.length_b   1.000
_cell.length_c   1.000
_cell.angle_alpha   90.00
_cell.angle_beta   90.00
_cell.angle_gamma   90.00
#
_symmetry.space_group_name_H-M   'P 1'
#
loop_
_entity.id
_entity.type
_entity.pdbx_description
1 polymer ?
#
loop_
_entity_poly.entity_id
_entity_poly.type
_entity_poly.pdbx_seq_one_letter_code
_entity_poly.pdbx_strand_id
1 'polypeptide(L)'
;MSDVVQWNPKSANLSSVHAEVLHTLANELDSENFSLTKQQREILGPVVCIQHNSWSDFAKNRSTDLLVGWIKVLVLCAEQYPDLESGAKSPVIPLVRILRQRGHYPTTLTTWIKSHSTNKFLPYGSLDDRLRRN
;
A
#
# COMPACT_ATOMS: atom_id res chain seq x y z
N MET A 1 -10.24 -15.78 -25.08
CA MET A 1 -11.34 -15.62 -24.10
C MET A 1 -10.76 -14.82 -22.95
N SER A 2 -11.10 -13.54 -22.88
CA SER A 2 -10.54 -12.63 -21.88
C SER A 2 -11.29 -12.84 -20.58
N ASP A 3 -10.59 -13.31 -19.55
CA ASP A 3 -11.10 -13.36 -18.17
C ASP A 3 -11.39 -11.94 -17.70
N VAL A 4 -12.61 -11.48 -17.93
CA VAL A 4 -13.17 -10.32 -17.24
C VAL A 4 -13.33 -10.77 -15.80
N VAL A 5 -12.32 -10.46 -14.98
CA VAL A 5 -12.36 -10.62 -13.53
C VAL A 5 -13.58 -9.82 -13.04
N GLN A 6 -14.67 -10.54 -12.78
CA GLN A 6 -15.91 -9.95 -12.30
C GLN A 6 -15.67 -9.45 -10.87
N TRP A 7 -15.44 -8.14 -10.75
CA TRP A 7 -15.19 -7.46 -9.49
C TRP A 7 -16.45 -7.49 -8.62
N ASN A 8 -16.35 -8.05 -7.41
CA ASN A 8 -17.44 -8.13 -6.44
C ASN A 8 -17.14 -7.26 -5.18
N PRO A 9 -17.86 -6.15 -4.94
CA PRO A 9 -17.55 -5.18 -3.89
C PRO A 9 -17.78 -5.64 -2.45
N LYS A 10 -18.45 -6.77 -2.21
CA LYS A 10 -18.83 -7.23 -0.85
C LYS A 10 -17.81 -8.10 -0.14
N SER A 11 -16.74 -8.50 -0.82
CA SER A 11 -15.63 -9.27 -0.27
C SER A 11 -14.32 -8.65 -0.77
N ALA A 12 -13.95 -7.51 -0.18
CA ALA A 12 -12.74 -6.77 -0.52
C ALA A 12 -11.49 -7.59 -0.21
N ASN A 13 -11.12 -8.48 -1.14
CA ASN A 13 -9.92 -9.29 -1.10
C ASN A 13 -8.91 -8.74 -2.10
N LEU A 14 -7.63 -8.72 -1.70
CA LEU A 14 -6.54 -8.37 -2.61
C LEU A 14 -6.44 -9.43 -3.71
N SER A 15 -6.76 -9.02 -4.93
CA SER A 15 -6.56 -9.79 -6.16
C SER A 15 -5.40 -9.25 -6.98
N SER A 16 -5.00 -9.99 -8.01
CA SER A 16 -3.96 -9.57 -8.98
C SER A 16 -4.24 -8.21 -9.61
N VAL A 17 -5.51 -7.83 -9.81
CA VAL A 17 -5.88 -6.52 -10.37
C VAL A 17 -5.32 -5.37 -9.55
N HIS A 18 -5.33 -5.47 -8.22
CA HIS A 18 -4.78 -4.44 -7.34
C HIS A 18 -3.26 -4.37 -7.43
N ALA A 19 -2.59 -5.54 -7.56
CA ALA A 19 -1.15 -5.59 -7.79
C ALA A 19 -0.77 -4.92 -9.11
N GLU A 20 -1.50 -5.20 -10.19
CA GLU A 20 -1.28 -4.58 -11.51
C GLU A 20 -1.44 -3.06 -11.42
N VAL A 21 -2.53 -2.58 -10.82
CA VAL A 21 -2.76 -1.13 -10.64
C VAL A 21 -1.61 -0.47 -9.85
N LEU A 22 -1.19 -1.07 -8.73
CA LEU A 22 -0.09 -0.54 -7.92
C LEU A 22 1.25 -0.62 -8.66
N HIS A 23 1.46 -1.65 -9.48
CA HIS A 23 2.69 -1.81 -10.25
C HIS A 23 2.78 -0.77 -11.37
N THR A 24 1.69 -0.56 -12.12
CA THR A 24 1.60 0.50 -13.13
C THR A 24 1.83 1.87 -12.49
N LEU A 25 1.14 2.16 -11.39
CA LEU A 25 1.33 3.42 -10.64
C LEU A 25 2.77 3.56 -10.12
N ALA A 26 3.41 2.47 -9.71
CA ALA A 26 4.80 2.50 -9.24
C ALA A 26 5.79 2.84 -10.37
N ASN A 27 5.50 2.43 -11.60
CA ASN A 27 6.29 2.82 -12.77
C ASN A 27 6.04 4.28 -13.19
N GLU A 28 4.85 4.82 -12.89
CA GLU A 28 4.46 6.20 -13.17
C GLU A 28 4.85 7.19 -12.05
N LEU A 29 5.38 6.71 -10.92
CA LEU A 29 5.77 7.52 -9.76
C LEU A 29 6.73 8.67 -10.10
N ASP A 30 7.65 8.45 -11.03
CA ASP A 30 8.65 9.45 -11.44
C ASP A 30 8.09 10.46 -12.47
N SER A 31 6.84 10.30 -12.89
CA SER A 31 6.18 11.26 -13.77
C SER A 31 5.68 12.46 -12.97
N GLU A 32 5.96 13.68 -13.44
CA GLU A 32 5.50 14.94 -12.80
C GLU A 32 3.97 15.06 -12.65
N ASN A 33 3.19 14.19 -13.32
CA ASN A 33 1.72 14.19 -13.31
C ASN A 33 1.10 12.99 -12.56
N PHE A 34 1.81 12.38 -11.62
CA PHE A 34 1.30 11.26 -10.82
C PHE A 34 -0.05 11.61 -10.15
N SER A 35 -1.13 11.08 -10.68
CA SER A 35 -2.49 11.32 -10.20
C SER A 35 -3.34 10.08 -10.38
N LEU A 36 -4.22 9.78 -9.42
CA LEU A 36 -5.07 8.60 -9.51
C LEU A 36 -6.33 8.93 -10.28
N THR A 37 -6.59 8.13 -11.31
CA THR A 37 -7.86 8.15 -12.01
C THR A 37 -9.00 7.73 -11.06
N LYS A 38 -10.23 8.19 -11.35
CA LYS A 38 -11.41 7.82 -10.57
C LYS A 38 -11.56 6.30 -10.43
N GLN A 39 -11.31 5.55 -11.50
CA GLN A 39 -11.38 4.09 -11.51
C GLN A 39 -10.34 3.45 -10.58
N GLN A 40 -9.09 3.92 -10.58
CA GLN A 40 -8.05 3.39 -9.68
C GLN A 40 -8.42 3.65 -8.21
N ARG A 41 -9.02 4.80 -7.88
CA ARG A 41 -9.50 5.09 -6.52
C ARG A 41 -10.65 4.18 -6.11
N GLU A 42 -11.59 3.92 -7.00
CA GLU A 42 -12.70 2.98 -6.73
C GLU A 42 -12.20 1.53 -6.54
N ILE A 43 -11.13 1.15 -7.23
CA ILE A 43 -10.48 -0.16 -7.07
C ILE A 43 -9.69 -0.22 -5.74
N LEU A 44 -8.90 0.80 -5.44
CA LEU A 44 -8.02 0.81 -4.26
C LEU A 44 -8.75 1.11 -2.95
N GLY A 45 -9.75 1.99 -2.96
CA GLY A 45 -10.52 2.41 -1.79
C GLY A 45 -10.94 1.27 -0.86
N PRO A 46 -11.65 0.24 -1.34
CA PRO A 46 -12.06 -0.87 -0.48
C PRO A 46 -10.89 -1.70 0.05
N VAL A 47 -9.76 -1.80 -0.67
CA VAL A 47 -8.59 -2.61 -0.26
C VAL A 47 -7.61 -1.87 0.64
N VAL A 48 -7.60 -0.53 0.64
CA VAL A 48 -6.72 0.28 1.49
C VAL A 48 -7.14 0.22 2.98
N CYS A 49 -8.39 -0.16 3.27
CA CYS A 49 -8.93 -0.28 4.62
C CYS A 49 -9.00 -1.72 5.16
N ILE A 50 -8.53 -2.72 4.41
CA ILE A 50 -8.61 -4.14 4.84
C ILE A 50 -7.58 -4.46 5.93
N GLN A 51 -7.68 -5.67 6.45
CA GLN A 51 -6.81 -6.14 7.53
C GLN A 51 -5.34 -6.22 7.11
N HIS A 52 -4.44 -5.88 8.04
CA HIS A 52 -2.98 -5.95 7.84
C HIS A 52 -2.49 -7.34 7.42
N ASN A 53 -3.18 -8.41 7.83
CA ASN A 53 -2.83 -9.78 7.47
C ASN A 53 -3.02 -10.04 5.97
N SER A 54 -4.10 -9.54 5.36
CA SER A 54 -4.35 -9.69 3.92
C SER A 54 -3.23 -9.06 3.09
N TRP A 55 -2.80 -7.84 3.44
CA TRP A 55 -1.65 -7.19 2.82
C TRP A 55 -0.35 -7.94 3.08
N SER A 56 -0.20 -8.49 4.28
CA SER A 56 0.99 -9.25 4.62
C SER A 56 1.11 -10.51 3.75
N ASP A 57 0.04 -11.31 3.65
CA ASP A 57 0.03 -12.53 2.82
C ASP A 57 0.17 -12.22 1.34
N PHE A 58 -0.43 -11.14 0.86
CA PHE A 58 -0.30 -10.71 -0.53
C PHE A 58 1.13 -10.28 -0.89
N ALA A 59 1.83 -9.64 0.05
CA ALA A 59 3.20 -9.18 -0.14
C ALA A 59 4.24 -10.30 0.03
N LYS A 60 3.95 -11.35 0.82
CA LYS A 60 4.87 -12.47 1.12
C LYS A 60 5.47 -13.13 -0.12
N ASN A 61 4.73 -13.21 -1.23
CA ASN A 61 5.19 -13.86 -2.47
C ASN A 61 5.70 -12.87 -3.53
N ARG A 62 5.87 -11.59 -3.19
CA ARG A 62 6.30 -10.52 -4.13
C ARG A 62 7.71 -10.04 -3.84
N SER A 63 8.41 -9.58 -4.88
CA SER A 63 9.77 -9.05 -4.80
C SER A 63 9.85 -7.77 -3.95
N THR A 64 10.98 -7.58 -3.27
CA THR A 64 11.24 -6.42 -2.41
C THR A 64 11.09 -5.10 -3.17
N ASP A 65 11.68 -4.97 -4.37
CA ASP A 65 11.63 -3.72 -5.15
C ASP A 65 10.19 -3.32 -5.50
N LEU A 66 9.37 -4.31 -5.81
CA LEU A 66 7.97 -4.12 -6.14
C LEU A 66 7.16 -3.65 -4.91
N LEU A 67 7.45 -4.21 -3.73
CA LEU A 67 6.85 -3.74 -2.47
C LEU A 67 7.28 -2.31 -2.12
N VAL A 68 8.53 -1.94 -2.40
CA VAL A 68 9.03 -0.57 -2.21
C VAL A 68 8.24 0.41 -3.08
N GLY A 69 8.03 0.07 -4.37
CA GLY A 69 7.20 0.86 -5.28
C GLY A 69 5.76 1.01 -4.76
N TRP A 70 5.14 -0.08 -4.32
CA TRP A 70 3.78 -0.03 -3.75
C TRP A 70 3.66 0.84 -2.51
N ILE A 71 4.66 0.78 -1.61
CA ILE A 71 4.68 1.65 -0.43
C ILE A 71 4.71 3.13 -0.85
N LYS A 72 5.55 3.48 -1.82
CA LYS A 72 5.64 4.86 -2.31
C LYS A 72 4.33 5.34 -2.91
N VAL A 73 3.71 4.52 -3.77
CA VAL A 73 2.39 4.79 -4.34
C VAL A 73 1.37 5.02 -3.23
N LEU A 74 1.23 4.09 -2.28
CA LEU A 74 0.24 4.16 -1.21
C LEU A 74 0.40 5.41 -0.33
N VAL A 75 1.64 5.84 -0.07
CA VAL A 75 1.93 7.08 0.65
C VAL A 75 1.45 8.30 -0.12
N LEU A 76 1.81 8.42 -1.41
CA LEU A 76 1.35 9.55 -2.23
C LEU A 76 -0.16 9.54 -2.42
N CYS A 77 -0.76 8.37 -2.59
CA CYS A 77 -2.22 8.23 -2.70
C CYS A 77 -2.90 8.75 -1.43
N ALA A 78 -2.41 8.36 -0.26
CA ALA A 78 -2.99 8.80 1.02
C ALA A 78 -2.84 10.31 1.22
N GLU A 79 -1.72 10.90 0.79
CA GLU A 79 -1.49 12.34 0.89
C GLU A 79 -2.33 13.15 -0.11
N GLN A 80 -2.49 12.66 -1.34
CA GLN A 80 -3.30 13.33 -2.37
C GLN A 80 -4.81 13.14 -2.16
N TYR A 81 -5.22 12.01 -1.57
CA TYR A 81 -6.62 11.63 -1.45
C TYR A 81 -6.95 11.24 0.00
N PRO A 82 -7.61 12.12 0.76
CA PRO A 82 -8.05 11.85 2.12
C PRO A 82 -8.96 10.61 2.23
N ASP A 83 -9.73 10.31 1.18
CA ASP A 83 -10.60 9.13 1.12
C ASP A 83 -9.84 7.79 1.22
N LEU A 84 -8.54 7.80 0.89
CA LEU A 84 -7.64 6.65 0.98
C LEU A 84 -6.74 6.70 2.22
N GLU A 85 -6.86 7.74 3.05
CA GLU A 85 -6.04 7.88 4.24
C GLU A 85 -6.56 6.99 5.38
N SER A 86 -5.96 5.81 5.54
CA SER A 86 -6.31 4.86 6.60
C SER A 86 -5.61 5.11 7.94
N GLY A 87 -4.81 6.18 8.10
CA GLY A 87 -4.10 6.48 9.35
C GLY A 87 -3.27 5.29 9.86
N ALA A 88 -3.61 4.78 11.05
CA ALA A 88 -2.97 3.62 11.68
C ALA A 88 -3.32 2.26 11.03
N LYS A 89 -4.34 2.21 10.17
CA LYS A 89 -4.71 1.02 9.36
C LYS A 89 -4.08 1.05 7.98
N SER A 90 -3.10 1.93 7.75
CA SER A 90 -2.49 2.08 6.44
C SER A 90 -1.78 0.79 6.00
N PRO A 91 -2.00 0.34 4.75
CA PRO A 91 -1.35 -0.84 4.20
C PRO A 91 0.17 -0.71 4.10
N VAL A 92 0.70 0.51 4.20
CA VAL A 92 2.15 0.76 4.27
C VAL A 92 2.79 0.07 5.49
N ILE A 93 2.09 0.00 6.63
CA ILE A 93 2.61 -0.58 7.88
C ILE A 93 2.94 -2.07 7.73
N PRO A 94 2.02 -2.96 7.30
CA PRO A 94 2.33 -4.37 7.08
C PRO A 94 3.37 -4.59 5.97
N LEU A 95 3.38 -3.75 4.92
CA LEU A 95 4.37 -3.85 3.83
C LEU A 95 5.79 -3.53 4.32
N VAL A 96 5.96 -2.41 5.04
CA VAL A 96 7.23 -2.04 5.68
C VAL A 96 7.68 -3.14 6.64
N ARG A 97 6.75 -3.70 7.41
CA ARG A 97 7.06 -4.81 8.33
C ARG A 97 7.63 -6.02 7.61
N ILE A 98 7.06 -6.44 6.48
CA ILE A 98 7.58 -7.56 5.70
C ILE A 98 8.96 -7.27 5.15
N LEU A 99 9.18 -6.08 4.59
CA LEU A 99 10.50 -5.69 4.09
C LEU A 99 11.57 -5.73 5.19
N ARG A 100 11.21 -5.29 6.41
CA ARG A 100 12.09 -5.39 7.58
C ARG A 100 12.33 -6.82 8.02
N GLN A 101 11.28 -7.66 8.07
CA GLN A 101 11.41 -9.08 8.40
C GLN A 101 12.30 -9.83 7.40
N ARG A 102 12.29 -9.41 6.13
CA ARG A 102 13.16 -9.94 5.07
C ARG A 102 14.60 -9.42 5.14
N GLY A 103 14.89 -8.39 5.94
CA GLY A 103 16.22 -7.75 5.98
C GLY A 103 16.56 -6.88 4.75
N HIS A 104 15.63 -6.72 3.80
CA HIS A 104 15.81 -5.95 2.57
C HIS A 104 15.10 -4.59 2.61
N TYR A 105 14.95 -4.00 3.80
CA TYR A 105 14.30 -2.69 3.94
C TYR A 105 15.27 -1.56 3.59
N PRO A 106 15.00 -0.73 2.57
CA PRO A 106 15.89 0.38 2.22
C PRO A 106 15.90 1.42 3.34
N THR A 107 17.08 1.82 3.80
CA THR A 107 17.23 2.84 4.85
C THR A 107 16.69 4.21 4.42
N THR A 108 16.79 4.53 3.13
CA THR A 108 16.25 5.77 2.53
C THR A 108 14.73 5.80 2.47
N LEU A 109 14.06 4.64 2.54
CA LEU A 109 12.61 4.55 2.41
C LEU A 109 11.89 5.18 3.61
N THR A 110 12.44 5.04 4.83
CA THR A 110 11.86 5.69 6.02
C THR A 110 11.82 7.21 5.86
N THR A 111 12.94 7.80 5.43
CA THR A 111 13.05 9.24 5.21
C THR A 111 12.12 9.70 4.11
N TRP A 112 12.04 8.93 3.01
CA TRP A 112 11.12 9.23 1.92
C TRP A 112 9.66 9.22 2.37
N ILE A 113 9.21 8.19 3.11
CA ILE A 113 7.82 8.10 3.61
C ILE A 113 7.49 9.30 4.50
N LYS A 114 8.40 9.67 5.40
CA LYS A 114 8.20 10.82 6.31
C LYS A 114 8.17 12.17 5.59
N SER A 115 8.85 12.28 4.44
CA SER A 115 8.87 13.51 3.65
C SER A 115 7.65 13.66 2.74
N HIS A 116 6.96 12.56 2.42
CA HIS A 116 5.83 12.52 1.48
C HIS A 116 4.50 12.18 2.16
N SER A 117 4.49 12.03 3.48
CA SER A 117 3.28 11.75 4.25
C SER A 117 3.22 12.61 5.50
N THR A 118 2.06 13.19 5.74
CA THR A 118 1.71 13.87 7.00
C THR A 118 1.21 12.88 8.08
N ASN A 119 1.02 11.61 7.73
CA ASN A 119 0.53 10.57 8.63
C ASN A 119 1.56 10.19 9.70
N LYS A 120 1.34 10.66 10.93
CA LYS A 120 2.19 10.40 12.12
C LYS A 120 2.35 8.91 12.49
N PHE A 121 1.47 8.03 12.00
CA PHE A 121 1.57 6.60 12.24
C PHE A 121 2.59 5.95 11.31
N LEU A 122 2.90 6.53 10.15
CA LEU A 122 3.88 5.95 9.23
C LEU A 122 5.32 6.22 9.68
N PRO A 123 6.25 5.28 9.43
CA PRO A 123 6.04 3.96 8.81
C PRO A 123 5.75 2.82 9.82
N TYR A 124 5.70 3.09 11.13
CA TYR A 124 5.74 2.04 12.17
C TYR A 124 4.39 1.65 12.76
N GLY A 125 3.31 2.32 12.39
CA GLY A 125 2.01 2.20 13.03
C GLY A 125 1.92 2.83 14.42
N SER A 126 0.73 2.77 14.99
CA SER A 126 0.44 3.20 16.36
C SER A 126 1.15 2.31 17.39
N LEU A 127 1.33 2.83 18.62
CA LEU A 127 1.86 2.03 19.73
C LEU A 127 0.98 0.79 20.01
N ASP A 128 -0.33 0.91 19.82
CA ASP A 128 -1.28 -0.20 19.99
C ASP A 128 -1.02 -1.36 18.99
N ASP A 129 -0.69 -1.06 17.73
CA ASP A 129 -0.32 -2.09 16.74
C ASP A 129 0.98 -2.83 17.13
N ARG A 130 1.88 -2.14 17.85
CA ARG A 130 3.12 -2.74 18.37
C ARG A 130 2.88 -3.58 19.62
N LEU A 131 1.95 -3.16 20.48
CA LEU A 131 1.67 -3.81 21.77
C LEU A 131 0.78 -5.06 21.64
N ARG A 132 -0.08 -5.15 20.63
CA ARG A 132 -0.89 -6.36 20.33
C ARG A 132 -0.06 -7.55 19.78
N ARG A 133 1.27 -7.50 19.91
CA ARG A 133 2.21 -8.55 19.49
C ARG A 133 3.08 -9.03 20.64
N ASN A 134 2.44 -9.48 21.72
CA ASN A 134 3.06 -10.40 22.65
C ASN A 134 2.20 -11.66 22.75
#